data_AF-A0A1V9ZKG4-F1
#
_entry.id   AF-A0A1V9ZKG4-F1
#
_cell.length_a   1.000
_cell.length_b   1.000
_cell.length_c   1.000
_cell.angle_alpha   90.00
_cell.angle_beta   90.00
_cell.angle_gamma   90.00
#
_symmetry.space_group_name_H-M   'P 1'
#
loop_
_entity.id
_entity.type
_entity.pdbx_description
1 polymer ?
#
loop_
_entity_poly.entity_id
_entity_poly.type
_entity_poly.pdbx_seq_one_letter_code
_entity_poly.pdbx_strand_id
1 'polypeptide(L)'
;MAHYLKLLLRDVKNSDRCEWDDNRKKFVLGSPPQLFTRVRVMGVVRGLANHMLEIDDGTATILVQATVAVSVGLGDLIDCLGELNPLHPRMKCQYIMSTQYAGIKLQPLTPRRSIYRVENPNMETLRFLEVLQLYKECYFSGRVLPTDPMDGVAPLPTVVKASLKRKFAPEGLPSLPSAALPTPAEYFFTVPEAECDRFASGARQLELRANKPPYAIVRAGDTVVVNGSFVTKVRATRTYSSLAKALAAEDSARLLPAGTSNGTLLAHRLAHAAAVQAYFRSYLSEHEERAAGVVVLEMGNPPVVVLSAEETSSLLYQQLEAAADGMTLEELAIACPQLKTQAILDAVTNMQMDGMIYVANLRYLVL
;
A
#
# COMPACT_ATOMS: atom_id res chain seq x y z
N MET A 1 3.71 31.73 7.28
CA MET A 1 4.30 30.38 7.07
C MET A 1 4.28 30.09 5.58
N ALA A 2 5.39 29.73 4.96
CA ALA A 2 5.40 29.37 3.54
C ALA A 2 4.71 28.01 3.36
N HIS A 3 3.63 27.96 2.59
CA HIS A 3 2.88 26.73 2.31
C HIS A 3 3.55 25.98 1.14
N TYR A 4 3.92 24.72 1.37
CA TYR A 4 4.38 23.79 0.33
C TYR A 4 3.22 22.88 -0.05
N LEU A 5 2.89 22.81 -1.34
CA LEU A 5 1.82 21.95 -1.83
C LEU A 5 2.30 20.49 -1.81
N LYS A 6 1.50 19.59 -1.23
CA LYS A 6 1.82 18.16 -1.17
C LYS A 6 1.12 17.48 -2.33
N LEU A 7 1.83 16.75 -3.17
CA LEU A 7 1.30 16.24 -4.42
C LEU A 7 2.00 14.95 -4.84
N LEU A 8 1.38 14.22 -5.77
CA LEU A 8 1.97 13.06 -6.42
C LEU A 8 2.70 13.48 -7.70
N LEU A 9 3.85 12.86 -7.97
CA LEU A 9 4.70 13.19 -9.10
C LEU A 9 4.04 12.86 -10.44
N ARG A 10 3.16 11.86 -10.50
CA ARG A 10 2.36 11.57 -11.70
C ARG A 10 1.57 12.79 -12.17
N ASP A 11 1.06 13.60 -11.26
CA ASP A 11 0.26 14.77 -11.64
C ASP A 11 1.11 15.92 -12.12
N VAL A 12 2.29 16.09 -11.54
CA VAL A 12 3.31 17.03 -12.02
C VAL A 12 3.68 16.74 -13.48
N LYS A 13 3.85 15.46 -13.81
CA LYS A 13 4.19 15.00 -15.16
C LYS A 13 3.02 15.01 -16.14
N ASN A 14 1.78 15.15 -15.67
CA ASN A 14 0.60 15.11 -16.52
C ASN A 14 0.16 16.54 -16.86
N SER A 15 0.37 16.96 -18.11
CA SER A 15 0.00 18.28 -18.62
C SER A 15 -1.49 18.61 -18.48
N ASP A 16 -2.35 17.59 -18.47
CA ASP A 16 -3.80 17.77 -18.35
C ASP A 16 -4.22 18.05 -16.90
N ARG A 17 -3.34 17.78 -15.94
CA ARG A 17 -3.62 17.95 -14.51
C ARG A 17 -2.79 19.07 -13.88
N CYS A 18 -1.54 19.22 -14.29
CA CYS A 18 -0.61 20.23 -13.81
C CYS A 18 -0.02 21.01 -14.99
N GLU A 19 -0.36 22.29 -15.07
CA GLU A 19 0.14 23.17 -16.13
C GLU A 19 0.87 24.38 -15.54
N TRP A 20 1.78 24.95 -16.33
CA TRP A 20 2.45 26.19 -15.98
C TRP A 20 1.65 27.38 -16.52
N ASP A 21 1.16 28.24 -15.64
CA ASP A 21 0.52 29.50 -16.00
C ASP A 21 1.60 30.58 -16.20
N ASP A 22 1.87 30.91 -17.45
CA ASP A 22 2.88 31.89 -17.83
C ASP A 22 2.58 33.32 -17.37
N ASN A 23 1.32 33.66 -17.16
CA ASN A 23 0.92 34.99 -16.70
C ASN A 23 1.19 35.15 -15.20
N ARG A 24 0.90 34.10 -14.43
CA ARG A 24 1.04 34.11 -12.97
C ARG A 24 2.40 33.61 -12.49
N LYS A 25 3.19 33.00 -13.40
CA LYS A 25 4.46 32.34 -13.08
C LYS A 25 4.31 31.31 -11.96
N LYS A 26 3.21 30.54 -12.01
CA LYS A 26 2.86 29.50 -11.04
C LYS A 26 2.33 28.27 -11.78
N PHE A 27 2.49 27.10 -11.17
CA PHE A 27 1.79 25.90 -11.58
C PHE A 27 0.34 25.94 -11.13
N VAL A 28 -0.54 25.34 -11.92
CA VAL A 28 -1.97 25.20 -11.67
C VAL A 28 -2.30 23.72 -11.57
N LEU A 29 -2.95 23.30 -10.49
CA LEU A 29 -3.42 21.92 -10.30
C LEU A 29 -4.87 21.90 -9.84
N GLY A 30 -5.67 21.05 -10.48
CA GLY A 30 -6.98 20.64 -9.98
C GLY A 30 -8.15 21.60 -10.19
N SER A 31 -9.29 21.25 -9.60
CA SER A 31 -10.56 21.97 -9.66
C SER A 31 -11.24 21.92 -8.27
N PRO A 32 -11.21 23.02 -7.48
CA PRO A 32 -10.79 24.36 -7.86
C PRO A 32 -9.27 24.52 -8.11
N PRO A 33 -8.84 25.41 -9.02
CA PRO A 33 -7.42 25.59 -9.37
C PRO A 33 -6.56 25.96 -8.15
N GLN A 34 -5.51 25.19 -7.88
CA GLN A 34 -4.48 25.48 -6.88
C GLN A 34 -3.26 26.10 -7.56
N LEU A 35 -2.85 27.29 -7.13
CA LEU A 35 -1.68 27.97 -7.69
C LEU A 35 -0.45 27.78 -6.79
N PHE A 36 0.63 27.22 -7.32
CA PHE A 36 1.79 26.88 -6.51
C PHE A 36 3.10 26.89 -7.31
N THR A 37 4.21 27.02 -6.59
CA THR A 37 5.57 26.73 -7.09
C THR A 37 6.33 25.90 -6.07
N ARG A 38 6.03 26.10 -4.79
CA ARG A 38 6.59 25.36 -3.67
C ARG A 38 5.88 24.03 -3.48
N VAL A 39 6.65 22.95 -3.52
CA VAL A 39 6.17 21.57 -3.42
C VAL A 39 6.85 20.82 -2.28
N ARG A 40 6.12 19.91 -1.67
CA ARG A 40 6.66 18.91 -0.75
C ARG A 40 6.35 17.53 -1.31
N VAL A 41 7.40 16.78 -1.63
CA VAL A 41 7.30 15.45 -2.22
C VAL A 41 8.09 14.49 -1.36
N MET A 42 7.54 13.30 -1.12
CA MET A 42 8.24 12.21 -0.49
C MET A 42 8.47 11.11 -1.51
N GLY A 43 9.66 10.52 -1.53
CA GLY A 43 9.98 9.45 -2.46
C GLY A 43 11.31 8.78 -2.13
N VAL A 44 11.51 7.62 -2.76
CA VAL A 44 12.72 6.82 -2.64
C VAL A 44 13.76 7.33 -3.63
N VAL A 45 15.02 7.47 -3.18
CA VAL A 45 16.13 7.88 -4.05
C VAL A 45 16.48 6.74 -5.02
N ARG A 46 16.32 6.98 -6.33
CA ARG A 46 16.65 6.04 -7.42
C ARG A 46 17.97 6.36 -8.11
N GLY A 47 18.37 7.62 -8.12
CA GLY A 47 19.59 8.10 -8.78
C GLY A 47 20.28 9.17 -7.94
N LEU A 48 21.61 9.18 -7.96
CA LEU A 48 22.41 10.10 -7.17
C LEU A 48 23.58 10.66 -8.00
N ALA A 49 23.73 11.97 -7.95
CA ALA A 49 24.91 12.72 -8.39
C ALA A 49 25.20 13.82 -7.36
N ASN A 50 26.40 14.42 -7.37
CA ASN A 50 26.89 15.32 -6.30
C ASN A 50 25.86 16.34 -5.76
N HIS A 51 25.05 16.93 -6.64
CA HIS A 51 24.02 17.92 -6.29
C HIS A 51 22.66 17.61 -6.92
N MET A 52 22.45 16.38 -7.40
CA MET A 52 21.20 15.97 -8.02
C MET A 52 20.77 14.60 -7.52
N LEU A 53 19.49 14.47 -7.31
CA LEU A 53 18.84 13.23 -6.89
C LEU A 53 17.72 12.94 -7.87
N GLU A 54 17.51 11.68 -8.20
CA GLU A 54 16.25 11.24 -8.80
C GLU A 54 15.43 10.57 -7.72
N ILE A 55 14.21 11.04 -7.51
CA ILE A 55 13.28 10.49 -6.51
C ILE A 55 12.07 9.88 -7.20
N ASP A 56 11.54 8.81 -6.60
CA ASP A 56 10.39 8.05 -7.07
C ASP A 56 9.37 7.95 -5.92
N ASP A 57 8.16 8.46 -6.12
CA ASP A 57 7.09 8.41 -5.13
C ASP A 57 6.15 7.21 -5.33
N GLY A 58 6.52 6.27 -6.20
CA GLY A 58 5.70 5.14 -6.62
C GLY A 58 4.70 5.47 -7.74
N THR A 59 4.55 6.74 -8.11
CA THR A 59 3.65 7.18 -9.19
C THR A 59 4.39 7.75 -10.40
N ALA A 60 5.53 8.42 -10.19
CA ALA A 60 6.46 8.85 -11.22
C ALA A 60 7.82 9.22 -10.60
N THR A 61 8.82 9.47 -11.45
CA THR A 61 10.11 10.00 -11.02
C THR A 61 10.28 11.49 -11.32
N ILE A 62 11.07 12.18 -10.50
CA ILE A 62 11.49 13.56 -10.75
C ILE A 62 12.93 13.80 -10.30
N LEU A 63 13.60 14.71 -11.02
CA LEU A 63 14.91 15.20 -10.62
C LEU A 63 14.77 16.30 -9.55
N VAL A 64 15.59 16.19 -8.52
CA VAL A 64 15.76 17.17 -7.45
C VAL A 64 17.18 17.70 -7.51
N GLN A 65 17.33 18.99 -7.74
CA GLN A 65 18.61 19.68 -7.68
C GLN A 65 18.76 20.32 -6.30
N ALA A 66 19.78 19.89 -5.54
CA ALA A 66 20.10 20.45 -4.24
C ALA A 66 21.21 21.51 -4.37
N THR A 67 21.11 22.61 -3.63
CA THR A 67 22.15 23.64 -3.62
C THR A 67 23.42 23.21 -2.87
N VAL A 68 23.35 22.15 -2.07
CA VAL A 68 24.45 21.59 -1.26
C VAL A 68 24.45 20.08 -1.43
N ALA A 69 25.62 19.45 -1.28
CA ALA A 69 25.73 17.99 -1.27
C ALA A 69 24.80 17.39 -0.20
N VAL A 70 24.05 16.37 -0.59
CA VAL A 70 23.02 15.73 0.25
C VAL A 70 23.56 14.41 0.78
N SER A 71 23.49 14.21 2.10
CA SER A 71 23.92 12.96 2.74
C SER A 71 22.79 11.91 2.73
N VAL A 72 22.47 11.39 1.54
CA VAL A 72 21.45 10.34 1.32
C VAL A 72 22.01 9.28 0.38
N GLY A 73 21.58 8.04 0.56
CA GLY A 73 21.95 6.90 -0.27
C GLY A 73 20.86 6.50 -1.26
N LEU A 74 21.22 5.65 -2.23
CA LEU A 74 20.24 4.98 -3.08
C LEU A 74 19.33 4.09 -2.22
N GLY A 75 18.03 4.13 -2.48
CA GLY A 75 17.03 3.39 -1.71
C GLY A 75 16.56 4.08 -0.42
N ASP A 76 17.17 5.21 -0.03
CA ASP A 76 16.67 6.00 1.09
C ASP A 76 15.33 6.64 0.76
N LEU A 77 14.39 6.57 1.70
CA LEU A 77 13.18 7.37 1.67
C LEU A 77 13.51 8.79 2.12
N ILE A 78 13.12 9.79 1.32
CA ILE A 78 13.37 11.20 1.61
C ILE A 78 12.10 12.04 1.53
N ASP A 79 11.99 13.05 2.39
CA ASP A 79 10.98 14.11 2.35
C ASP A 79 11.66 15.39 1.83
N CYS A 80 11.28 15.80 0.62
CA CYS A 80 11.90 16.88 -0.13
C CYS A 80 10.94 18.08 -0.22
N LEU A 81 11.44 19.24 0.18
CA LEU A 81 10.79 20.54 0.05
C LEU A 81 11.57 21.37 -0.97
N GLY A 82 10.88 21.94 -1.95
CA GLY A 82 11.55 22.76 -2.94
C GLY A 82 10.61 23.54 -3.82
N GLU A 83 11.17 24.18 -4.82
CA GLU A 83 10.42 24.89 -5.85
C GLU A 83 10.41 24.05 -7.12
N LEU A 84 9.22 23.66 -7.55
CA LEU A 84 9.01 23.04 -8.85
C LEU A 84 9.33 24.08 -9.92
N ASN A 85 10.22 23.72 -10.83
CA ASN A 85 10.62 24.56 -11.95
C ASN A 85 10.05 23.99 -13.25
N PRO A 86 9.64 24.87 -14.18
CA PRO A 86 9.22 24.45 -15.50
C PRO A 86 10.37 23.77 -16.26
N LEU A 87 10.03 23.21 -17.41
CA LEU A 87 10.93 22.45 -18.28
C LEU A 87 12.31 23.12 -18.41
N HIS A 88 13.35 22.47 -17.88
CA HIS A 88 14.71 22.98 -18.02
C HIS A 88 15.18 22.79 -19.48
N PRO A 89 15.71 23.83 -20.16
CA PRO A 89 16.07 23.74 -21.58
C PRO A 89 17.04 22.60 -21.92
N ARG A 90 17.93 22.25 -20.99
CA ARG A 90 18.92 21.17 -21.16
C ARG A 90 18.43 19.79 -20.71
N MET A 91 17.56 19.71 -19.70
CA MET A 91 17.11 18.42 -19.15
C MET A 91 15.82 17.94 -19.79
N LYS A 92 15.12 18.82 -20.52
CA LYS A 92 13.84 18.54 -21.17
C LYS A 92 12.80 17.95 -20.21
N CYS A 93 12.88 18.28 -18.92
CA CYS A 93 11.95 17.86 -17.91
C CYS A 93 11.76 18.94 -16.84
N GLN A 94 10.62 18.90 -16.14
CA GLN A 94 10.42 19.62 -14.90
C GLN A 94 11.30 19.01 -13.80
N TYR A 95 11.73 19.84 -12.84
CA TYR A 95 12.61 19.45 -11.75
C TYR A 95 12.32 20.28 -10.51
N ILE A 96 12.72 19.77 -9.34
CA ILE A 96 12.56 20.47 -8.07
C ILE A 96 13.90 21.09 -7.70
N MET A 97 13.93 22.39 -7.46
CA MET A 97 15.09 23.06 -6.87
C MET A 97 14.91 23.10 -5.36
N SER A 98 15.76 22.36 -4.66
CA SER A 98 15.80 22.31 -3.20
C SER A 98 16.77 23.37 -2.68
N THR A 99 16.26 24.53 -2.30
CA THR A 99 17.07 25.61 -1.72
C THR A 99 17.22 25.42 -0.21
N GLN A 100 18.44 25.56 0.31
CA GLN A 100 18.62 25.79 1.74
C GLN A 100 18.40 27.28 2.00
N TYR A 101 17.35 27.64 2.74
CA TYR A 101 17.21 29.02 3.21
C TYR A 101 18.20 29.25 4.35
N ALA A 102 19.25 30.02 4.08
CA ALA A 102 20.02 30.67 5.13
C ALA A 102 19.09 31.67 5.83
N GLY A 103 18.54 31.28 6.98
CA GLY A 103 17.74 32.18 7.80
C GLY A 103 18.55 33.43 8.13
N ILE A 104 17.92 34.59 7.98
CA ILE A 104 18.39 35.88 8.49
C ILE A 104 18.78 35.69 9.96
N LYS A 105 19.97 36.18 10.32
CA LYS A 105 20.67 36.05 11.62
C LYS A 105 19.87 36.59 12.82
N LEU A 106 18.81 35.91 13.22
CA LEU A 106 18.14 36.12 14.50
C LEU A 106 17.93 34.75 15.15
N GLN A 107 18.82 34.47 16.10
CA GLN A 107 18.97 33.27 16.94
C GLN A 107 19.74 32.09 16.32
N PRO A 108 20.69 31.49 17.09
CA PRO A 108 21.40 30.31 16.66
C PRO A 108 20.46 29.12 16.82
N LEU A 109 20.28 28.29 15.79
CA LEU A 109 20.01 26.84 15.88
C LEU A 109 19.61 26.31 14.49
N THR A 110 20.50 25.48 13.93
CA THR A 110 20.30 24.56 12.78
C THR A 110 19.90 25.14 11.41
N PRO A 111 20.71 24.93 10.34
CA PRO A 111 20.25 25.19 8.98
C PRO A 111 19.02 24.34 8.67
N ARG A 112 17.93 24.95 8.20
CA ARG A 112 16.75 24.23 7.73
C ARG A 112 17.10 23.51 6.43
N ARG A 113 17.40 22.21 6.54
CA ARG A 113 17.59 21.31 5.40
C ARG A 113 16.27 21.21 4.63
N SER A 114 16.31 21.27 3.31
CA SER A 114 15.12 21.10 2.46
C SER A 114 14.90 19.64 2.06
N ILE A 115 15.87 18.76 2.33
CA ILE A 115 15.79 17.32 2.09
C ILE A 115 16.06 16.61 3.41
N TYR A 116 15.12 15.76 3.81
CA TYR A 116 15.19 15.00 5.05
C TYR A 116 15.16 13.51 4.74
N ARG A 117 16.11 12.76 5.29
CA ARG A 117 16.00 11.30 5.31
C ARG A 117 14.88 10.90 6.28
N VAL A 118 14.06 9.96 5.86
CA VAL A 118 12.91 9.47 6.62
C VAL A 118 13.25 8.08 7.12
N GLU A 119 13.32 7.92 8.44
CA GLU A 119 13.75 6.66 9.05
C GLU A 119 12.60 5.66 9.19
N ASN A 120 11.36 6.15 9.33
CA ASN A 120 10.18 5.31 9.47
C ASN A 120 9.57 5.00 8.09
N PRO A 121 9.60 3.74 7.62
CA PRO A 121 9.08 3.39 6.30
C PRO A 121 7.56 3.62 6.16
N ASN A 122 6.80 3.57 7.27
CA ASN A 122 5.36 3.84 7.25
C ASN A 122 5.04 5.29 6.85
N MET A 123 6.01 6.20 6.94
CA MET A 123 5.84 7.59 6.55
C MET A 123 5.54 7.76 5.06
N GLU A 124 6.02 6.86 4.20
CA GLU A 124 5.69 6.87 2.78
C GLU A 124 4.18 6.67 2.59
N THR A 125 3.63 5.61 3.19
CA THR A 125 2.19 5.31 3.17
C THR A 125 1.37 6.43 3.80
N LEU A 126 1.79 6.94 4.96
CA LEU A 126 1.11 8.05 5.63
C LEU A 126 1.10 9.31 4.78
N ARG A 127 2.21 9.63 4.11
CA ARG A 127 2.29 10.79 3.22
C ARG A 127 1.42 10.59 1.99
N PHE A 128 1.39 9.39 1.42
CA PHE A 128 0.54 9.06 0.29
C PHE A 128 -0.95 9.22 0.62
N LEU A 129 -1.40 8.67 1.75
CA LEU A 129 -2.77 8.83 2.24
C LEU A 129 -3.13 10.29 2.52
N GLU A 130 -2.20 11.06 3.08
CA GLU A 130 -2.38 12.50 3.28
C GLU A 130 -2.60 13.23 1.95
N VAL A 131 -1.81 12.93 0.92
CA VAL A 131 -1.96 13.54 -0.41
C VAL A 131 -3.30 13.14 -1.05
N LEU A 132 -3.70 11.88 -0.96
CA LEU A 132 -5.01 11.43 -1.47
C LEU A 132 -6.18 12.15 -0.78
N GLN A 133 -6.08 12.35 0.55
CA GLN A 133 -7.09 13.11 1.27
C GLN A 133 -7.13 14.58 0.80
N LEU A 134 -5.97 15.21 0.61
CA LEU A 134 -5.88 16.56 0.06
C LEU A 134 -6.50 16.66 -1.34
N TYR A 135 -6.33 15.64 -2.17
CA TYR A 135 -6.91 15.61 -3.50
C TYR A 135 -8.43 15.56 -3.43
N LYS A 136 -8.97 14.65 -2.62
CA LYS A 136 -10.42 14.47 -2.46
C LYS A 136 -11.09 15.69 -1.85
N GLU A 137 -10.47 16.30 -0.85
CA GLU A 137 -11.10 17.34 -0.04
C GLU A 137 -10.78 18.76 -0.52
N CYS A 138 -9.61 18.97 -1.14
CA CYS A 138 -9.11 20.30 -1.50
C CYS A 138 -8.90 20.47 -3.00
N TYR A 139 -8.08 19.63 -3.65
CA TYR A 139 -7.58 19.95 -5.00
C TYR A 139 -8.57 19.56 -6.11
N PHE A 140 -9.40 18.54 -5.89
CA PHE A 140 -10.37 18.04 -6.87
C PHE A 140 -11.78 17.92 -6.26
N SER A 141 -12.06 18.66 -5.19
CA SER A 141 -13.33 18.56 -4.48
C SER A 141 -14.50 19.22 -5.21
N GLY A 142 -14.23 20.03 -6.25
CA GLY A 142 -15.24 20.83 -6.94
C GLY A 142 -15.88 21.92 -6.08
N ARG A 143 -15.42 22.10 -4.83
CA ARG A 143 -15.94 23.10 -3.89
C ARG A 143 -15.14 24.39 -4.04
N VAL A 144 -15.81 25.48 -4.42
CA VAL A 144 -15.20 26.81 -4.47
C VAL A 144 -14.97 27.30 -3.03
N LEU A 145 -13.74 27.21 -2.54
CA LEU A 145 -13.37 27.79 -1.25
C LEU A 145 -13.12 29.30 -1.41
N PRO A 146 -13.58 30.14 -0.46
CA PRO A 146 -13.25 31.56 -0.46
C PRO A 146 -11.73 31.73 -0.34
N THR A 147 -11.13 32.34 -1.36
CA THR A 147 -9.71 32.65 -1.43
C THR A 147 -9.33 33.67 -0.35
N ASP A 148 -8.63 33.22 0.68
CA ASP A 148 -7.89 34.11 1.58
C ASP A 148 -6.70 34.70 0.78
N PRO A 149 -6.34 36.00 0.93
CA PRO A 149 -5.43 36.69 0.04
C PRO A 149 -3.94 36.31 0.23
N MET A 150 -3.65 35.24 0.98
CA MET A 150 -2.31 34.69 1.10
C MET A 150 -2.07 33.63 0.02
N ASP A 151 -1.54 34.10 -1.11
CA ASP A 151 -0.74 33.30 -2.05
C ASP A 151 -1.35 31.97 -2.56
N GLY A 152 -2.64 31.98 -2.88
CA GLY A 152 -3.23 31.07 -3.89
C GLY A 152 -3.30 29.57 -3.54
N VAL A 153 -2.98 29.17 -2.31
CA VAL A 153 -3.28 27.84 -1.78
C VAL A 153 -4.44 27.99 -0.81
N ALA A 154 -5.58 27.37 -1.11
CA ALA A 154 -6.72 27.43 -0.21
C ALA A 154 -6.29 26.89 1.18
N PRO A 155 -6.51 27.63 2.27
CA PRO A 155 -6.15 27.15 3.59
C PRO A 155 -6.90 25.84 3.86
N LEU A 156 -6.17 24.82 4.32
CA LEU A 156 -6.77 23.54 4.71
C LEU A 156 -7.96 23.81 5.64
N PRO A 157 -9.16 23.27 5.35
CA PRO A 157 -10.32 23.49 6.20
C PRO A 157 -9.98 23.09 7.64
N THR A 158 -10.47 23.86 8.62
CA THR A 158 -10.14 23.66 10.05
C THR A 158 -10.46 22.25 10.52
N VAL A 159 -11.49 21.63 9.94
CA VAL A 159 -11.86 20.23 10.14
C VAL A 159 -10.74 19.29 9.70
N VAL A 160 -10.15 19.50 8.52
CA VAL A 160 -9.03 18.70 7.98
C VAL A 160 -7.78 18.87 8.84
N LYS A 161 -7.48 20.10 9.28
CA LYS A 161 -6.36 20.35 10.23
C LYS A 161 -6.56 19.65 11.57
N ALA A 162 -7.80 19.58 12.08
CA ALA A 162 -8.13 18.92 13.34
C ALA A 162 -8.16 17.40 13.21
N SER A 163 -8.68 16.86 12.11
CA SER A 163 -8.70 15.42 11.80
C SER A 163 -7.29 14.87 11.58
N LEU A 164 -6.44 15.60 10.87
CA LEU A 164 -5.03 15.24 10.66
C LEU A 164 -4.23 15.35 11.97
N LYS A 165 -4.41 16.41 12.77
CA LYS A 165 -3.74 16.51 14.09
C LYS A 165 -4.17 15.43 15.06
N ARG A 166 -5.45 15.05 15.09
CA ARG A 166 -5.98 14.08 16.06
C ARG A 166 -5.68 12.62 15.66
N LYS A 167 -5.49 12.33 14.37
CA LYS A 167 -5.10 10.99 13.89
C LYS A 167 -3.59 10.76 13.80
N PHE A 168 -2.77 11.81 13.84
CA PHE A 168 -1.32 11.71 13.59
C PHE A 168 -0.46 12.54 14.57
N ALA A 169 -0.95 12.84 15.77
CA ALA A 169 -0.12 13.40 16.82
C ALA A 169 0.89 12.36 17.34
N PRO A 170 2.16 12.72 17.55
CA PRO A 170 3.17 11.81 18.12
C PRO A 170 2.83 11.38 19.55
N GLU A 171 1.94 12.09 20.24
CA GLU A 171 1.47 11.78 21.60
C GLU A 171 0.43 10.64 21.65
N GLY A 172 -0.03 10.13 20.50
CA GLY A 172 -0.92 8.96 20.42
C GLY A 172 -0.20 7.62 20.23
N LEU A 173 1.13 7.63 20.13
CA LEU A 173 1.92 6.40 20.11
C LEU A 173 2.14 5.95 21.56
N PRO A 174 1.58 4.81 22.00
CA PRO A 174 1.93 4.28 23.31
C PRO A 174 3.45 4.10 23.38
N SER A 175 4.05 4.62 24.45
CA SER A 175 5.42 4.32 24.82
C SER A 175 5.61 2.80 24.79
N LEU A 176 6.62 2.35 24.05
CA LEU A 176 7.02 0.95 23.95
C LEU A 176 6.97 0.25 25.31
N PRO A 177 6.24 -0.87 25.44
CA PRO A 177 6.63 -1.96 26.31
C PRO A 177 7.19 -3.10 25.47
N SER A 178 8.42 -3.46 25.82
CA SER A 178 8.99 -4.81 25.82
C SER A 178 8.20 -5.94 25.14
N ALA A 179 8.83 -6.56 24.14
CA ALA A 179 8.74 -7.99 23.79
C ALA A 179 7.34 -8.64 23.79
N ALA A 180 6.34 -7.98 23.23
CA ALA A 180 5.08 -8.61 22.84
C ALA A 180 5.09 -8.95 21.34
N LEU A 181 4.44 -10.05 20.97
CA LEU A 181 4.23 -10.47 19.57
C LEU A 181 3.83 -9.27 18.69
N PRO A 182 4.41 -9.10 17.49
CA PRO A 182 4.14 -7.95 16.65
C PRO A 182 2.64 -7.86 16.35
N THR A 183 2.04 -6.73 16.69
CA THR A 183 0.65 -6.43 16.35
C THR A 183 0.46 -6.54 14.84
N PRO A 184 -0.60 -7.20 14.35
CA PRO A 184 -0.90 -7.28 12.92
C PRO A 184 -0.90 -5.89 12.29
N ALA A 185 -0.10 -5.70 11.25
CA ALA A 185 -0.01 -4.43 10.54
C ALA A 185 -1.10 -4.33 9.46
N GLU A 186 -1.51 -3.12 9.11
CA GLU A 186 -2.49 -2.84 8.06
C GLU A 186 -1.79 -2.28 6.81
N TYR A 187 -2.04 -2.90 5.65
CA TYR A 187 -1.46 -2.57 4.35
C TYR A 187 -2.55 -2.23 3.33
N PHE A 188 -2.23 -1.38 2.36
CA PHE A 188 -3.16 -0.99 1.29
C PHE A 188 -2.63 -1.44 -0.06
N PHE A 189 -3.39 -2.29 -0.76
CA PHE A 189 -3.04 -2.76 -2.09
C PHE A 189 -3.98 -2.20 -3.14
N THR A 190 -3.44 -1.92 -4.32
CA THR A 190 -4.21 -1.52 -5.49
C THR A 190 -4.09 -2.58 -6.58
N VAL A 191 -5.25 -3.03 -7.06
CA VAL A 191 -5.41 -4.02 -8.15
C VAL A 191 -6.52 -3.54 -9.09
N PRO A 192 -6.61 -4.05 -10.34
CA PRO A 192 -7.77 -3.79 -11.18
C PRO A 192 -9.08 -4.19 -10.49
N GLU A 193 -10.15 -3.43 -10.70
CA GLU A 193 -11.44 -3.61 -10.00
C GLU A 193 -11.99 -5.04 -10.14
N ALA A 194 -11.96 -5.60 -11.36
CA ALA A 194 -12.35 -6.99 -11.63
C ALA A 194 -11.57 -8.02 -10.80
N GLU A 195 -10.32 -7.72 -10.43
CA GLU A 195 -9.50 -8.61 -9.60
C GLU A 195 -9.80 -8.44 -8.11
N CYS A 196 -10.19 -7.23 -7.69
CA CYS A 196 -10.68 -6.98 -6.33
C CYS A 196 -11.94 -7.82 -6.04
N ASP A 197 -12.89 -7.86 -6.99
CA ASP A 197 -14.09 -8.70 -6.88
C ASP A 197 -13.75 -10.19 -6.84
N ARG A 198 -12.67 -10.61 -7.50
CA ARG A 198 -12.19 -12.01 -7.44
C ARG A 198 -11.53 -12.36 -6.12
N PHE A 199 -10.81 -11.44 -5.50
CA PHE A 199 -10.35 -11.61 -4.12
C PHE A 199 -11.53 -11.68 -3.15
N ALA A 200 -12.55 -10.84 -3.35
CA ALA A 200 -13.76 -10.83 -2.52
C ALA A 200 -14.62 -12.10 -2.69
N SER A 201 -14.73 -12.65 -3.90
CA SER A 201 -15.45 -13.90 -4.15
C SER A 201 -14.64 -15.17 -3.86
N GLY A 202 -13.34 -15.04 -3.57
CA GLY A 202 -12.43 -16.16 -3.35
C GLY A 202 -11.95 -16.87 -4.63
N ALA A 203 -12.33 -16.34 -5.81
CA ALA A 203 -11.88 -16.83 -7.11
C ALA A 203 -10.40 -16.49 -7.42
N ARG A 204 -9.81 -15.55 -6.68
CA ARG A 204 -8.38 -15.24 -6.68
C ARG A 204 -7.90 -15.17 -5.23
N GLN A 205 -6.75 -15.75 -4.96
CA GLN A 205 -6.24 -15.88 -3.59
C GLN A 205 -4.75 -15.63 -3.45
N LEU A 206 -4.04 -15.54 -4.56
CA LEU A 206 -2.61 -15.29 -4.58
C LEU A 206 -2.35 -13.95 -5.27
N GLU A 207 -1.48 -13.17 -4.66
CA GLU A 207 -0.99 -11.91 -5.18
C GLU A 207 0.53 -11.94 -5.29
N LEU A 208 1.05 -11.80 -6.52
CA LEU A 208 2.49 -11.79 -6.76
C LEU A 208 2.99 -10.37 -6.98
N ARG A 209 4.02 -10.01 -6.22
CA ARG A 209 4.69 -8.69 -6.26
C ARG A 209 6.22 -8.86 -6.24
N ALA A 210 6.93 -7.77 -6.54
CA ALA A 210 8.37 -7.71 -6.30
C ALA A 210 8.65 -7.92 -4.81
N ASN A 211 9.68 -8.68 -4.48
CA ASN A 211 10.10 -8.90 -3.09
C ASN A 211 10.86 -7.67 -2.55
N LYS A 212 10.16 -6.54 -2.45
CA LYS A 212 10.65 -5.28 -1.88
C LYS A 212 9.57 -4.65 -1.00
N PRO A 213 9.90 -3.74 -0.08
CA PRO A 213 8.89 -3.01 0.68
C PRO A 213 7.88 -2.28 -0.23
N PRO A 214 6.59 -2.22 0.17
CA PRO A 214 6.03 -2.74 1.42
C PRO A 214 5.77 -4.26 1.40
N TYR A 215 5.78 -4.94 0.24
CA TYR A 215 5.38 -6.35 0.12
C TYR A 215 6.30 -7.34 0.83
N ALA A 216 7.61 -7.06 0.86
CA ALA A 216 8.62 -7.92 1.48
C ALA A 216 8.49 -8.02 3.01
N ILE A 217 7.81 -7.08 3.66
CA ILE A 217 7.67 -7.05 5.12
C ILE A 217 6.31 -7.58 5.61
N VAL A 218 5.40 -7.91 4.68
CA VAL A 218 4.06 -8.44 4.98
C VAL A 218 4.15 -9.88 5.49
N ARG A 219 3.46 -10.16 6.59
CA ARG A 219 3.47 -11.44 7.29
C ARG A 219 2.08 -12.06 7.33
N ALA A 220 2.05 -13.36 7.59
CA ALA A 220 0.79 -14.04 7.92
C ALA A 220 0.15 -13.38 9.16
N GLY A 221 -1.15 -13.16 9.11
CA GLY A 221 -1.93 -12.45 10.13
C GLY A 221 -2.14 -10.97 9.85
N ASP A 222 -1.32 -10.34 8.99
CA ASP A 222 -1.46 -8.93 8.64
C ASP A 222 -2.75 -8.65 7.85
N THR A 223 -3.25 -7.43 8.00
CA THR A 223 -4.48 -6.98 7.34
C THR A 223 -4.12 -6.25 6.06
N VAL A 224 -4.82 -6.56 4.97
CA VAL A 224 -4.68 -5.92 3.67
C VAL A 224 -6.02 -5.36 3.25
N VAL A 225 -6.06 -4.06 2.96
CA VAL A 225 -7.18 -3.37 2.35
C VAL A 225 -6.92 -3.23 0.85
N VAL A 226 -7.64 -4.01 0.06
CA VAL A 226 -7.57 -4.00 -1.40
C VAL A 226 -8.53 -2.94 -1.94
N ASN A 227 -8.01 -2.01 -2.76
CA ASN A 227 -8.74 -0.89 -3.37
C ASN A 227 -9.55 0.00 -2.41
N GLY A 228 -9.26 -0.05 -1.10
CA GLY A 228 -10.01 0.69 -0.09
C GLY A 228 -11.41 0.12 0.21
N SER A 229 -11.80 -0.98 -0.43
CA SER A 229 -13.16 -1.54 -0.36
C SER A 229 -13.21 -2.96 0.22
N PHE A 230 -12.20 -3.79 -0.06
CA PHE A 230 -12.17 -5.17 0.39
C PHE A 230 -11.06 -5.40 1.40
N VAL A 231 -11.42 -5.82 2.61
CA VAL A 231 -10.46 -6.08 3.71
C VAL A 231 -10.26 -7.58 3.84
N THR A 232 -9.00 -8.02 3.86
CA THR A 232 -8.63 -9.42 3.98
C THR A 232 -7.40 -9.60 4.87
N LYS A 233 -7.18 -10.80 5.39
CA LYS A 233 -5.96 -11.15 6.12
C LYS A 233 -5.03 -11.94 5.22
N VAL A 234 -3.73 -11.69 5.39
CA VAL A 234 -2.69 -12.50 4.77
C VAL A 234 -2.62 -13.83 5.50
N ARG A 235 -2.89 -14.92 4.79
CA ARG A 235 -2.79 -16.28 5.34
C ARG A 235 -1.36 -16.80 5.32
N ALA A 236 -0.63 -16.54 4.24
CA ALA A 236 0.73 -17.01 4.06
C ALA A 236 1.52 -16.08 3.14
N THR A 237 2.84 -16.03 3.37
CA THR A 237 3.79 -15.30 2.52
C THR A 237 4.86 -16.27 2.05
N ARG A 238 5.14 -16.30 0.74
CA ARG A 238 6.15 -17.17 0.13
C ARG A 238 7.06 -16.35 -0.77
N THR A 239 8.38 -16.57 -0.68
CA THR A 239 9.38 -15.84 -1.48
C THR A 239 10.05 -16.77 -2.47
N TYR A 240 10.27 -16.27 -3.69
CA TYR A 240 10.87 -17.02 -4.78
C TYR A 240 12.00 -16.22 -5.42
N SER A 241 13.07 -16.89 -5.83
CA SER A 241 14.22 -16.22 -6.45
C SER A 241 13.94 -15.68 -7.86
N SER A 242 12.81 -16.00 -8.46
CA SER A 242 12.42 -15.59 -9.82
C SER A 242 10.93 -15.77 -10.05
N LEU A 243 10.36 -14.99 -10.96
CA LEU A 243 8.98 -15.11 -11.44
C LEU A 243 8.71 -16.51 -12.01
N ALA A 244 9.63 -17.06 -12.80
CA ALA A 244 9.47 -18.39 -13.39
C ALA A 244 9.29 -19.49 -12.33
N LYS A 245 10.04 -19.42 -11.22
CA LYS A 245 9.89 -20.37 -10.10
C LYS A 245 8.57 -20.19 -9.36
N ALA A 246 8.12 -18.94 -9.14
CA ALA A 246 6.83 -18.69 -8.52
C ALA A 246 5.69 -19.26 -9.36
N LEU A 247 5.69 -19.01 -10.68
CA LEU A 247 4.67 -19.51 -11.60
C LEU A 247 4.67 -21.04 -11.74
N ALA A 248 5.81 -21.69 -11.54
CA ALA A 248 5.90 -23.15 -11.56
C ALA A 248 5.46 -23.80 -10.24
N ALA A 249 5.62 -23.10 -9.11
CA ALA A 249 5.31 -23.61 -7.78
C ALA A 249 3.88 -23.31 -7.31
N GLU A 250 3.29 -22.23 -7.82
CA GLU A 250 1.97 -21.75 -7.38
C GLU A 250 0.83 -22.20 -8.31
N ASP A 251 -0.38 -22.28 -7.75
CA ASP A 251 -1.56 -22.60 -8.53
C ASP A 251 -1.97 -21.42 -9.42
N SER A 252 -1.78 -21.61 -10.73
CA SER A 252 -2.17 -20.67 -11.78
C SER A 252 -3.63 -20.19 -11.67
N ALA A 253 -4.58 -21.05 -11.27
CA ALA A 253 -5.99 -20.65 -11.16
C ALA A 253 -6.22 -19.62 -10.05
N ARG A 254 -5.45 -19.71 -8.96
CA ARG A 254 -5.54 -18.82 -7.78
C ARG A 254 -4.74 -17.53 -7.95
N LEU A 255 -3.80 -17.49 -8.89
CA LEU A 255 -2.83 -16.43 -9.09
C LEU A 255 -3.15 -15.50 -10.28
N LEU A 256 -3.68 -16.05 -11.36
CA LEU A 256 -3.80 -15.33 -12.63
C LEU A 256 -5.06 -14.46 -12.74
N PRO A 257 -5.03 -13.38 -13.55
CA PRO A 257 -6.17 -12.50 -13.78
C PRO A 257 -7.31 -13.18 -14.58
N ALA A 258 -8.49 -12.59 -14.53
CA ALA A 258 -9.69 -13.13 -15.18
C ALA A 258 -9.48 -13.28 -16.69
N GLY A 259 -9.95 -14.38 -17.27
CA GLY A 259 -9.87 -14.64 -18.72
C GLY A 259 -8.58 -15.31 -19.19
N THR A 260 -7.64 -15.63 -18.29
CA THR A 260 -6.50 -16.52 -18.59
C THR A 260 -6.91 -17.97 -18.35
N SER A 261 -7.63 -18.56 -19.31
CA SER A 261 -8.06 -19.97 -19.20
C SER A 261 -6.93 -20.93 -19.59
N ASN A 262 -6.75 -21.98 -18.78
CA ASN A 262 -5.83 -23.09 -19.04
C ASN A 262 -6.32 -23.91 -20.24
N GLY A 263 -5.91 -23.54 -21.46
CA GLY A 263 -6.13 -24.35 -22.66
C GLY A 263 -5.39 -25.69 -22.57
N THR A 264 -6.07 -26.80 -22.87
CA THR A 264 -5.55 -28.17 -22.71
C THR A 264 -4.51 -28.58 -23.77
N LEU A 265 -4.43 -27.85 -24.88
CA LEU A 265 -3.50 -28.13 -25.99
C LEU A 265 -2.10 -27.53 -25.73
N LEU A 266 -1.04 -28.25 -26.12
CA LEU A 266 0.36 -27.87 -25.86
C LEU A 266 0.72 -26.46 -26.40
N ALA A 267 0.21 -26.10 -27.58
CA ALA A 267 0.39 -24.78 -28.19
C ALA A 267 -0.30 -23.67 -27.38
N HIS A 268 -1.48 -23.96 -26.82
CA HIS A 268 -2.17 -23.04 -25.91
C HIS A 268 -1.42 -22.89 -24.59
N ARG A 269 -0.79 -23.94 -24.05
CA ARG A 269 0.03 -23.82 -22.82
C ARG A 269 1.25 -22.93 -23.00
N LEU A 270 1.96 -23.01 -24.13
CA LEU A 270 3.13 -22.16 -24.40
C LEU A 270 2.73 -20.70 -24.61
N ALA A 271 1.66 -20.45 -25.38
CA ALA A 271 1.10 -19.11 -25.55
C ALA A 271 0.57 -18.53 -24.22
N HIS A 272 -0.03 -19.39 -23.39
CA HIS A 272 -0.51 -19.04 -22.06
C HIS A 272 0.64 -18.68 -21.11
N ALA A 273 1.71 -19.49 -21.05
CA ALA A 273 2.88 -19.19 -20.22
C ALA A 273 3.55 -17.87 -20.62
N ALA A 274 3.62 -17.57 -21.92
CA ALA A 274 4.13 -16.31 -22.43
C ALA A 274 3.23 -15.12 -22.08
N ALA A 275 1.90 -15.26 -22.21
CA ALA A 275 0.93 -14.22 -21.83
C ALA A 275 0.93 -13.94 -20.32
N VAL A 276 1.06 -15.00 -19.51
CA VAL A 276 1.18 -14.90 -18.05
C VAL A 276 2.46 -14.18 -17.66
N GLN A 277 3.61 -14.55 -18.26
CA GLN A 277 4.84 -13.81 -18.05
C GLN A 277 4.70 -12.34 -18.47
N ALA A 278 4.13 -12.07 -19.64
CA ALA A 278 3.92 -10.71 -20.12
C ALA A 278 3.05 -9.87 -19.17
N TYR A 279 2.01 -10.48 -18.57
CA TYR A 279 1.18 -9.83 -17.56
C TYR A 279 2.01 -9.39 -16.35
N PHE A 280 2.77 -10.30 -15.73
CA PHE A 280 3.61 -9.94 -14.58
C PHE A 280 4.73 -8.96 -14.97
N ARG A 281 5.29 -9.10 -16.18
CA ARG A 281 6.31 -8.19 -16.70
C ARG A 281 5.81 -6.78 -17.00
N SER A 282 4.50 -6.57 -17.09
CA SER A 282 3.93 -5.23 -17.23
C SER A 282 4.16 -4.35 -16.00
N TYR A 283 4.39 -4.95 -14.82
CA TYR A 283 4.60 -4.24 -13.56
C TYR A 283 5.78 -4.74 -12.71
N LEU A 284 6.42 -5.85 -13.08
CA LEU A 284 7.63 -6.39 -12.45
C LEU A 284 8.81 -6.26 -13.41
N SER A 285 9.78 -5.40 -13.08
CA SER A 285 10.99 -5.28 -13.88
C SER A 285 11.96 -6.45 -13.63
N GLU A 286 12.76 -6.80 -14.66
CA GLU A 286 13.83 -7.79 -14.50
C GLU A 286 14.88 -7.37 -13.46
N HIS A 287 15.08 -6.07 -13.29
CA HIS A 287 16.01 -5.54 -12.30
C HIS A 287 15.54 -5.83 -10.87
N GLU A 288 14.25 -5.63 -10.58
CA GLU A 288 13.67 -5.91 -9.26
C GLU A 288 13.68 -7.40 -8.93
N GLU A 289 13.34 -8.23 -9.90
CA GLU A 289 13.41 -9.68 -9.75
C GLU A 289 14.86 -10.14 -9.47
N ARG A 290 15.84 -9.59 -10.21
CA ARG A 290 17.25 -9.95 -10.00
C ARG A 290 17.79 -9.46 -8.66
N ALA A 291 17.31 -8.32 -8.17
CA ALA A 291 17.77 -7.73 -6.92
C ALA A 291 17.27 -8.48 -5.68
N ALA A 292 16.01 -8.92 -5.66
CA ALA A 292 15.40 -9.48 -4.46
C ALA A 292 14.42 -10.64 -4.69
N GLY A 293 14.13 -11.00 -5.96
CA GLY A 293 13.15 -12.02 -6.32
C GLY A 293 11.70 -11.49 -6.29
N VAL A 294 10.75 -12.42 -6.10
CA VAL A 294 9.32 -12.14 -6.03
C VAL A 294 8.72 -12.70 -4.75
N VAL A 295 7.64 -12.08 -4.28
CA VAL A 295 6.86 -12.53 -3.13
C VAL A 295 5.43 -12.83 -3.57
N VAL A 296 4.90 -13.93 -3.06
CA VAL A 296 3.51 -14.36 -3.24
C VAL A 296 2.81 -14.26 -1.89
N LEU A 297 1.76 -13.46 -1.87
CA LEU A 297 0.91 -13.22 -0.71
C LEU A 297 -0.39 -13.99 -0.91
N GLU A 298 -0.68 -14.87 0.03
CA GLU A 298 -1.95 -15.58 0.06
C GLU A 298 -2.97 -14.77 0.86
N MET A 299 -3.99 -14.29 0.18
CA MET A 299 -5.02 -13.39 0.73
C MET A 299 -6.36 -13.64 0.01
N GLY A 300 -7.33 -12.74 0.16
CA GLY A 300 -8.67 -12.94 -0.40
C GLY A 300 -9.54 -13.83 0.49
N ASN A 301 -10.82 -13.92 0.17
CA ASN A 301 -11.68 -14.86 0.87
C ASN A 301 -11.23 -16.30 0.55
N PRO A 302 -11.18 -17.19 1.55
CA PRO A 302 -11.01 -18.61 1.28
C PRO A 302 -12.14 -19.06 0.35
N PRO A 303 -11.91 -20.09 -0.48
CA PRO A 303 -12.96 -20.55 -1.35
C PRO A 303 -14.05 -21.07 -0.42
N VAL A 304 -15.27 -20.55 -0.55
CA VAL A 304 -16.41 -21.14 0.16
C VAL A 304 -16.65 -22.49 -0.53
N VAL A 305 -15.92 -23.50 -0.07
CA VAL A 305 -16.22 -24.87 -0.46
C VAL A 305 -17.54 -25.19 0.23
N VAL A 306 -18.55 -25.54 -0.56
CA VAL A 306 -19.78 -26.12 -0.01
C VAL A 306 -19.41 -27.52 0.43
N LEU A 307 -18.88 -27.63 1.65
CA LEU A 307 -18.63 -28.89 2.31
C LEU A 307 -19.97 -29.50 2.71
N SER A 308 -20.08 -30.82 2.60
CA SER A 308 -21.20 -31.55 3.19
C SER A 308 -21.19 -31.40 4.72
N ALA A 309 -22.32 -31.70 5.36
CA ALA A 309 -22.42 -31.63 6.82
C ALA A 309 -21.38 -32.55 7.50
N GLU A 310 -21.13 -33.74 6.95
CA GLU A 310 -20.15 -34.70 7.47
C GLU A 310 -18.70 -34.21 7.34
N GLU A 311 -18.34 -33.63 6.20
CA GLU A 311 -17.01 -33.05 5.98
C GLU A 311 -16.77 -31.83 6.90
N THR A 312 -17.82 -31.03 7.12
CA THR A 312 -17.79 -29.87 8.02
C THR A 312 -17.56 -30.32 9.47
N SER A 313 -18.31 -31.31 9.94
CA SER A 313 -18.17 -31.86 11.29
C SER A 313 -16.79 -32.53 11.48
N SER A 314 -16.31 -33.28 10.49
CA SER A 314 -14.99 -33.95 10.55
C SER A 314 -13.85 -32.95 10.67
N LEU A 315 -13.89 -31.87 9.87
CA LEU A 315 -12.90 -30.81 9.90
C LEU A 315 -12.88 -30.10 11.26
N LEU A 316 -14.04 -29.74 11.79
CA LEU A 316 -14.15 -29.06 13.09
C LEU A 316 -13.69 -29.97 14.23
N TYR A 317 -14.06 -31.25 14.20
CA TYR A 317 -13.61 -32.23 15.19
C TYR A 317 -12.08 -32.34 15.21
N GLN A 318 -11.43 -32.40 14.04
CA GLN A 318 -9.97 -32.46 13.96
C GLN A 318 -9.28 -31.20 14.54
N GLN A 319 -9.86 -30.01 14.34
CA GLN A 319 -9.32 -28.78 14.95
C GLN A 319 -9.49 -28.78 16.47
N LEU A 320 -10.63 -29.27 16.97
CA LEU A 320 -10.90 -29.37 18.40
C LEU A 320 -10.02 -30.42 19.08
N GLU A 321 -9.78 -31.56 18.43
CA GLU A 321 -8.88 -32.62 18.93
C GLU A 321 -7.43 -32.14 19.02
N ALA A 322 -7.00 -31.30 18.07
CA ALA A 322 -5.67 -30.68 18.10
C ALA A 322 -5.51 -29.60 19.18
N ALA A 323 -6.61 -29.07 19.75
CA ALA A 323 -6.62 -28.00 20.73
C ALA A 323 -6.95 -28.53 22.14
N ALA A 324 -5.90 -28.77 22.94
CA ALA A 324 -6.05 -29.34 24.29
C ALA A 324 -6.97 -28.55 25.24
N ASP A 325 -7.00 -27.22 25.10
CA ASP A 325 -7.84 -26.34 25.93
C ASP A 325 -9.23 -26.06 25.30
N GLY A 326 -9.60 -26.79 24.25
CA GLY A 326 -10.77 -26.51 23.42
C GLY A 326 -10.62 -25.24 22.59
N MET A 327 -11.68 -24.89 21.84
CA MET A 327 -11.70 -23.67 21.01
C MET A 327 -12.99 -22.87 21.20
N THR A 328 -12.92 -21.55 21.17
CA THR A 328 -14.11 -20.69 21.07
C THR A 328 -14.68 -20.71 19.64
N LEU A 329 -15.91 -20.21 19.46
CA LEU A 329 -16.50 -20.06 18.13
C LEU A 329 -15.66 -19.15 17.22
N GLU A 330 -15.06 -18.10 17.79
CA GLU A 330 -14.18 -17.18 17.06
C GLU A 330 -12.87 -17.86 16.66
N GLU A 331 -12.27 -18.64 17.55
CA GLU A 331 -11.07 -19.43 17.27
C GLU A 331 -11.33 -20.50 16.20
N LEU A 332 -12.50 -21.15 16.21
CA LEU A 332 -12.93 -22.08 15.16
C LEU A 332 -13.15 -21.38 13.82
N ALA A 333 -13.73 -20.18 13.81
CA ALA A 333 -13.88 -19.38 12.59
C ALA A 333 -12.52 -18.94 12.02
N ILE A 334 -11.52 -18.71 12.88
CA ILE A 334 -10.15 -18.43 12.47
C ILE A 334 -9.45 -19.70 11.93
N ALA A 335 -9.65 -20.85 12.58
CA ALA A 335 -9.02 -22.12 12.22
C ALA A 335 -9.64 -22.75 10.95
N CYS A 336 -10.94 -22.53 10.73
CA CYS A 336 -11.69 -23.01 9.57
C CYS A 336 -12.24 -21.83 8.74
N PRO A 337 -11.38 -20.99 8.16
CA PRO A 337 -11.82 -19.76 7.50
C PRO A 337 -12.70 -20.04 6.26
N GLN A 338 -12.63 -21.25 5.68
CA GLN A 338 -13.47 -21.72 4.58
C GLN A 338 -14.95 -21.94 4.94
N LEU A 339 -15.29 -21.99 6.24
CA LEU A 339 -16.65 -22.19 6.71
C LEU A 339 -17.30 -20.85 7.10
N LYS A 340 -18.59 -20.69 6.80
CA LYS A 340 -19.39 -19.58 7.35
C LYS A 340 -19.61 -19.82 8.84
N THR A 341 -19.61 -18.75 9.64
CA THR A 341 -19.89 -18.83 11.09
C THR A 341 -21.18 -19.58 11.40
N GLN A 342 -22.23 -19.41 10.59
CA GLN A 342 -23.48 -20.16 10.75
C GLN A 342 -23.30 -21.67 10.55
N ALA A 343 -22.54 -22.09 9.54
CA ALA A 343 -22.27 -23.50 9.29
C ALA A 343 -21.42 -24.13 10.41
N ILE A 344 -20.49 -23.36 10.98
CA ILE A 344 -19.73 -23.77 12.18
C ILE A 344 -20.70 -23.96 13.35
N LEU A 345 -21.58 -22.98 13.60
CA LEU A 345 -22.56 -23.03 14.68
C LEU A 345 -23.49 -24.25 14.57
N ASP A 346 -24.03 -24.48 13.37
CA ASP A 346 -24.93 -25.60 13.10
C ASP A 346 -24.21 -26.94 13.30
N ALA A 347 -22.97 -27.06 12.83
CA ALA A 347 -22.17 -28.27 12.98
C ALA A 347 -21.77 -28.55 14.44
N VAL A 348 -21.29 -27.55 15.20
CA VAL A 348 -20.96 -27.75 16.62
C VAL A 348 -22.19 -28.05 17.47
N THR A 349 -23.35 -27.48 17.11
CA THR A 349 -24.62 -27.81 17.76
C THR A 349 -24.97 -29.28 17.53
N ASN A 350 -24.87 -29.76 16.29
CA ASN A 350 -25.14 -31.17 15.96
C ASN A 350 -24.14 -32.11 16.67
N MET A 351 -22.84 -31.81 16.63
CA MET A 351 -21.81 -32.60 17.31
C MET A 351 -22.00 -32.64 18.84
N GLN A 352 -22.52 -31.56 19.43
CA GLN A 352 -22.87 -31.53 20.85
C GLN A 352 -24.11 -32.38 21.16
N MET A 353 -25.13 -32.35 20.30
CA MET A 353 -26.32 -33.20 20.40
C MET A 353 -25.97 -34.69 20.24
N ASP A 354 -25.00 -35.00 19.38
CA ASP A 354 -24.49 -36.35 19.15
C ASP A 354 -23.51 -36.82 20.24
N GLY A 355 -23.19 -35.96 21.22
CA GLY A 355 -22.31 -36.30 22.33
C GLY A 355 -20.85 -36.48 21.95
N MET A 356 -20.39 -35.85 20.87
CA MET A 356 -18.98 -35.87 20.45
C MET A 356 -18.15 -34.75 21.08
N ILE A 357 -18.80 -33.64 21.42
CA ILE A 357 -18.16 -32.47 22.03
C ILE A 357 -19.02 -31.92 23.18
N TYR A 358 -18.42 -31.17 24.09
CA TYR A 358 -19.11 -30.44 25.16
C TYR A 358 -18.63 -29.00 25.27
N VAL A 359 -19.43 -28.14 25.91
CA VAL A 359 -19.09 -26.72 26.09
C VAL A 359 -18.75 -26.46 27.55
N ALA A 360 -17.54 -25.94 27.80
CA ALA A 360 -17.12 -25.45 29.12
C ALA A 360 -16.44 -24.09 28.97
N ASN A 361 -16.83 -23.12 29.80
CA ASN A 361 -16.27 -21.75 29.77
C ASN A 361 -16.29 -21.10 28.38
N LEU A 362 -17.38 -21.28 27.60
CA LEU A 362 -17.54 -20.80 26.23
C LEU A 362 -16.56 -21.41 25.19
N ARG A 363 -15.91 -22.52 25.53
CA ARG A 363 -15.04 -23.29 24.64
C ARG A 363 -15.66 -24.63 24.35
N TYR A 364 -15.58 -25.07 23.10
CA TYR A 364 -15.95 -26.41 22.66
C TYR A 364 -14.77 -27.34 22.89
N LEU A 365 -15.01 -28.50 23.51
CA LEU A 365 -14.00 -29.52 23.79
C LEU A 365 -14.48 -30.87 23.29
N VAL A 366 -13.56 -31.70 22.79
CA VAL A 366 -13.83 -33.09 22.46
C VAL A 366 -14.04 -33.89 23.75
N LEU A 367 -15.02 -34.80 23.74
CA LEU A 367 -15.31 -35.71 24.85
C LEU A 367 -14.31 -36.86 24.97
#